data_AF-A0A6A2ZRC8-F1
#
_entry.id   AF-A0A6A2ZRC8-F1
#
_cell.length_a   1.000
_cell.length_b   1.000
_cell.length_c   1.000
_cell.angle_alpha   90.00
_cell.angle_beta   90.00
_cell.angle_gamma   90.00
#
_symmetry.space_group_name_H-M   'P 1'
#
loop_
_entity.id
_entity.type
_entity.pdbx_description
1 polymer ?
#
loop_
_entity_poly.entity_id
_entity_poly.type
_entity_poly.pdbx_seq_one_letter_code
_entity_poly.pdbx_strand_id
1 'polypeptide(L)'
;MAFANDCATFVLSCLLLLGGFGVARDSFACDPKNATTAKLSFCKVSMRVSDRVKDLLGRLTLQEKIRLLVNNAAAVPRLGIKGYEWWSEALHGVSDVGPGTRLGGAFPGATSFPQVITTAASFNATLWEAIGKGHVQQGSCRTHWSPNVNIFRGPRWGRGQETPGEDPMVAGTYAASNVKGLQGNNGDRIKVAACCKHFTAYDLDNWNGVDRFHFNAKSTVSPPVLTLISYGRLYEVNGNSTCTLFQIVSQLGCIIIPNIKLQHLKKQLQMPSKQAWTWTVDLSWRSTVRMQ
;
A
#
# COMPACT_ATOMS: atom_id res chain seq x y z
N MET A 1 -54.69 -33.66 -27.25
CA MET A 1 -53.29 -33.18 -27.38
C MET A 1 -53.28 -31.70 -27.01
N ALA A 2 -53.36 -31.38 -25.71
CA ALA A 2 -53.44 -30.01 -25.18
C ALA A 2 -53.22 -30.01 -23.66
N PHE A 3 -52.01 -30.36 -23.20
CA PHE A 3 -51.61 -30.26 -21.78
C PHE A 3 -50.08 -30.13 -21.63
N ALA A 4 -49.43 -29.33 -22.46
CA ALA A 4 -47.96 -29.21 -22.43
C ALA A 4 -47.39 -27.78 -22.55
N ASN A 5 -48.22 -26.72 -22.54
CA ASN A 5 -47.74 -25.35 -22.79
C ASN A 5 -47.74 -24.41 -21.57
N ASP A 6 -48.28 -24.79 -20.41
CA ASP A 6 -48.39 -23.87 -19.26
C ASP A 6 -47.29 -24.00 -18.20
N CYS A 7 -46.37 -24.96 -18.35
CA CYS A 7 -45.28 -25.14 -17.38
C CYS A 7 -44.03 -24.31 -17.75
N ALA A 8 -43.80 -24.07 -19.05
CA ALA A 8 -42.59 -23.38 -19.53
C ALA A 8 -42.63 -21.85 -19.29
N THR A 9 -43.82 -21.24 -19.32
CA THR A 9 -44.01 -19.80 -19.08
C THR A 9 -43.87 -19.43 -17.61
N PHE A 10 -44.24 -20.31 -16.68
CA PHE A 10 -44.11 -20.06 -15.23
C PHE A 10 -42.65 -20.15 -14.75
N VAL A 11 -41.85 -21.05 -15.33
CA VAL A 11 -40.42 -21.21 -14.98
C VAL A 11 -39.58 -20.03 -15.50
N LEU A 12 -39.91 -19.48 -16.67
CA LEU A 12 -39.20 -18.33 -17.23
C LEU A 12 -39.47 -17.02 -16.45
N SER A 13 -40.66 -16.90 -15.85
CA SER A 13 -41.02 -15.71 -15.06
C SER A 13 -40.41 -15.70 -13.64
N CYS A 14 -40.07 -16.87 -13.08
CA CYS A 14 -39.34 -16.97 -11.81
C CYS A 14 -37.82 -16.74 -11.96
N LEU A 15 -37.24 -17.03 -13.12
CA LEU A 15 -35.81 -16.79 -13.38
C LEU A 15 -35.45 -15.31 -13.57
N LEU A 16 -36.41 -14.46 -13.94
CA LEU A 16 -36.23 -13.00 -14.04
C LEU A 16 -36.33 -12.27 -12.68
N LEU A 17 -36.84 -12.93 -11.64
CA LEU A 17 -36.93 -12.37 -10.28
C LEU A 17 -35.77 -12.79 -9.36
N LEU A 18 -34.88 -13.66 -9.82
CA LEU A 18 -33.60 -13.97 -9.17
C LEU A 18 -32.46 -13.11 -9.74
N GLY A 19 -32.77 -11.89 -10.19
CA GLY A 19 -31.78 -10.84 -10.32
C GLY A 19 -31.21 -10.58 -8.94
N GLY A 20 -30.12 -11.27 -8.60
CA GLY A 20 -29.42 -11.11 -7.33
C GLY A 20 -29.26 -9.62 -7.07
N PHE A 21 -29.86 -9.14 -5.98
CA PHE A 21 -29.59 -7.81 -5.47
C PHE A 21 -28.11 -7.78 -5.09
N GLY A 22 -27.25 -7.48 -6.05
CA GLY A 22 -25.91 -7.02 -5.77
C GLY A 22 -26.10 -5.74 -4.97
N VAL A 23 -25.98 -5.84 -3.65
CA VAL A 23 -26.00 -4.68 -2.76
C VAL A 23 -24.85 -3.79 -3.25
N ALA A 24 -25.20 -2.73 -3.98
CA ALA A 24 -24.25 -1.74 -4.41
C ALA A 24 -23.58 -1.20 -3.16
N ARG A 25 -22.27 -1.41 -3.03
CA ARG A 25 -21.51 -0.96 -1.85
C ARG A 25 -21.74 0.54 -1.69
N ASP A 26 -22.12 0.97 -0.49
CA ASP A 26 -22.30 2.39 -0.20
C ASP A 26 -21.06 3.20 -0.58
N SER A 27 -21.29 4.37 -1.18
CA SER A 27 -20.22 5.29 -1.53
C SER A 27 -19.47 5.75 -0.27
N PHE A 28 -18.14 5.71 -0.31
CA PHE A 28 -17.28 6.19 0.79
C PHE A 28 -17.35 7.72 0.94
N ALA A 29 -17.37 8.41 -0.20
CA ALA A 29 -17.53 9.85 -0.33
C ALA A 29 -18.15 10.13 -1.71
N CYS A 30 -18.63 11.36 -1.92
CA CYS A 30 -19.21 11.78 -3.19
C CYS A 30 -20.39 10.92 -3.65
N ASP A 31 -21.28 10.58 -2.71
CA ASP A 31 -22.51 9.84 -3.03
C ASP A 31 -23.35 10.67 -4.02
N PRO A 32 -23.61 10.17 -5.25
CA PRO A 32 -24.39 10.89 -6.25
C PRO A 32 -25.83 11.15 -5.79
N LYS A 33 -26.35 10.38 -4.81
CA LYS A 33 -27.68 10.58 -4.22
C LYS A 33 -27.71 11.74 -3.24
N ASN A 34 -26.57 12.19 -2.73
CA ASN A 34 -26.48 13.31 -1.80
C ASN A 34 -26.35 14.63 -2.59
N ALA A 35 -27.48 15.30 -2.83
CA ALA A 35 -27.53 16.54 -3.62
C ALA A 35 -26.62 17.67 -3.09
N THR A 36 -26.32 17.67 -1.78
CA THR A 36 -25.49 18.67 -1.10
C THR A 36 -24.00 18.47 -1.38
N THR A 37 -23.54 17.22 -1.44
CA THR A 37 -22.11 16.90 -1.58
C THR A 37 -21.73 16.46 -3.00
N ALA A 38 -22.68 15.93 -3.79
CA ALA A 38 -22.46 15.46 -5.15
C ALA A 38 -21.93 16.56 -6.10
N LYS A 39 -22.32 17.82 -5.86
CA LYS A 39 -21.92 18.97 -6.70
C LYS A 39 -20.55 19.57 -6.34
N LEU A 40 -19.92 19.13 -5.25
CA LEU A 40 -18.62 19.63 -4.81
C LEU A 40 -17.56 19.32 -5.87
N SER A 41 -16.63 20.26 -6.10
CA SER A 41 -15.66 20.12 -7.20
C SER A 41 -14.77 18.88 -7.02
N PHE A 42 -14.37 18.53 -5.80
CA PHE A 42 -13.62 17.29 -5.56
C PHE A 42 -14.37 15.99 -5.91
N CYS A 43 -15.69 16.04 -6.12
CA CYS A 43 -16.50 14.91 -6.56
C CYS A 43 -16.62 14.77 -8.09
N LYS A 44 -16.17 15.77 -8.86
CA LYS A 44 -16.21 15.74 -10.33
C LYS A 44 -15.07 14.90 -10.89
N VAL A 45 -15.36 13.66 -11.28
CA VAL A 45 -14.36 12.70 -11.79
C VAL A 45 -13.71 13.11 -13.12
N SER A 46 -14.30 14.08 -13.83
CA SER A 46 -13.71 14.69 -15.03
C SER A 46 -12.56 15.67 -14.75
N MET A 47 -12.41 16.12 -13.49
CA MET A 47 -11.32 17.00 -13.09
C MET A 47 -10.06 16.20 -12.74
N ARG A 48 -8.88 16.82 -12.93
CA ARG A 48 -7.60 16.23 -12.52
C ARG A 48 -7.60 15.97 -11.02
N VAL A 49 -6.97 14.85 -10.61
CA VAL A 49 -6.88 14.46 -9.19
C VAL A 49 -6.26 15.58 -8.34
N SER A 50 -5.24 16.28 -8.84
CA SER A 50 -4.60 17.40 -8.14
C SER A 50 -5.58 18.53 -7.79
N ASP A 51 -6.47 18.87 -8.71
CA ASP A 51 -7.42 19.97 -8.54
C ASP A 51 -8.53 19.56 -7.57
N ARG A 52 -8.95 18.30 -7.64
CA ARG A 52 -9.90 17.70 -6.68
C ARG A 52 -9.32 17.67 -5.27
N VAL A 53 -8.06 17.28 -5.12
CA VAL A 53 -7.37 17.29 -3.81
C VAL A 53 -7.24 18.72 -3.29
N LYS A 54 -6.87 19.69 -4.13
CA LYS A 54 -6.76 21.10 -3.73
C LYS A 54 -8.09 21.67 -3.25
N ASP A 55 -9.19 21.40 -3.95
CA ASP A 55 -10.54 21.80 -3.53
C ASP A 55 -10.93 21.15 -2.19
N LEU A 56 -10.71 19.84 -2.03
CA LEU A 56 -10.97 19.14 -0.76
C LEU A 56 -10.20 19.76 0.41
N LEU A 57 -8.88 19.95 0.25
CA LEU A 57 -8.03 20.54 1.29
C LEU A 57 -8.39 21.99 1.60
N GLY A 58 -8.92 22.74 0.63
CA GLY A 58 -9.43 24.10 0.84
C GLY A 58 -10.74 24.16 1.62
N ARG A 59 -11.53 23.07 1.62
CA ARG A 59 -12.81 22.98 2.34
C ARG A 59 -12.68 22.49 3.78
N LEU A 60 -11.60 21.78 4.08
CA LEU A 60 -11.32 21.24 5.41
C LEU A 60 -10.84 22.36 6.36
N THR A 61 -11.45 22.41 7.52
CA THR A 61 -10.96 23.19 8.67
C THR A 61 -9.63 22.62 9.16
N LEU A 62 -8.89 23.41 9.94
CA LEU A 62 -7.65 22.94 10.56
C LEU A 62 -7.90 21.72 11.47
N GLN A 63 -8.99 21.74 12.23
CA GLN A 63 -9.35 20.63 13.13
C GLN A 63 -9.67 19.34 12.38
N GLU A 64 -10.40 19.44 11.26
CA GLU A 64 -10.65 18.27 10.40
C GLU A 64 -9.34 17.76 9.80
N LYS A 65 -8.44 18.64 9.33
CA LYS A 65 -7.12 18.23 8.82
C LYS A 65 -6.33 17.44 9.86
N ILE A 66 -6.24 17.92 11.09
CA ILE A 66 -5.53 17.25 12.19
C ILE A 66 -6.09 15.84 12.42
N ARG A 67 -7.42 15.69 12.45
CA ARG A 67 -8.09 14.40 12.66
C ARG A 67 -7.94 13.40 11.51
N LEU A 68 -7.45 13.85 10.35
CA LEU A 68 -7.16 13.00 9.19
C LEU A 68 -5.70 12.56 9.11
N LEU A 69 -4.83 12.97 10.05
CA LEU A 69 -3.40 12.63 10.09
C LEU A 69 -3.08 11.33 10.84
N VAL A 70 -4.09 10.66 11.39
CA VAL A 70 -3.96 9.39 12.11
C VAL A 70 -4.49 8.23 11.27
N ASN A 71 -4.14 6.98 11.62
CA ASN A 71 -4.60 5.82 10.87
C ASN A 71 -6.13 5.64 10.94
N ASN A 72 -6.74 5.91 12.09
CA ASN A 72 -8.18 5.93 12.29
C ASN A 72 -8.79 7.29 11.92
N ALA A 73 -8.67 7.66 10.65
CA ALA A 73 -9.10 8.97 10.16
C ALA A 73 -10.59 9.19 10.38
N ALA A 74 -10.92 10.27 11.09
CA ALA A 74 -12.29 10.60 11.43
C ALA A 74 -13.14 10.92 10.19
N ALA A 75 -14.45 10.68 10.30
CA ALA A 75 -15.41 11.13 9.30
C ALA A 75 -15.46 12.67 9.22
N VAL A 76 -15.82 13.19 8.05
CA VAL A 76 -16.14 14.60 7.83
C VAL A 76 -17.59 14.70 7.29
N PRO A 77 -18.60 14.60 8.17
CA PRO A 77 -20.01 14.47 7.76
C PRO A 77 -20.50 15.64 6.89
N ARG A 78 -20.04 16.86 7.18
CA ARG A 78 -20.41 18.06 6.41
C ARG A 78 -19.98 18.00 4.94
N LEU A 79 -18.94 17.23 4.65
CA LEU A 79 -18.46 16.98 3.27
C LEU A 79 -18.88 15.60 2.74
N GLY A 80 -19.68 14.84 3.50
CA GLY A 80 -20.13 13.50 3.13
C GLY A 80 -19.00 12.48 3.06
N ILE A 81 -17.93 12.66 3.82
CA ILE A 81 -16.78 11.75 3.86
C ILE A 81 -16.92 10.84 5.08
N LYS A 82 -16.96 9.53 4.85
CA LYS A 82 -16.98 8.52 5.92
C LYS A 82 -15.61 8.42 6.59
N GLY A 83 -15.57 7.90 7.81
CA GLY A 83 -14.31 7.57 8.48
C GLY A 83 -13.55 6.49 7.71
N TYR A 84 -12.22 6.54 7.75
CA TYR A 84 -11.36 5.64 7.00
C TYR A 84 -10.27 5.09 7.90
N GLU A 85 -9.99 3.80 7.75
CA GLU A 85 -8.88 3.16 8.44
C GLU A 85 -7.74 2.87 7.47
N TRP A 86 -6.61 3.54 7.69
CA TRP A 86 -5.41 3.41 6.85
C TRP A 86 -4.61 2.15 7.15
N TRP A 87 -4.77 1.56 8.34
CA TRP A 87 -4.04 0.38 8.76
C TRP A 87 -4.77 -0.90 8.32
N SER A 88 -4.27 -1.50 7.23
CA SER A 88 -4.53 -2.90 6.89
C SER A 88 -3.25 -3.57 6.42
N GLU A 89 -3.19 -4.88 6.51
CA GLU A 89 -2.00 -5.68 6.24
C GLU A 89 -2.26 -6.67 5.10
N ALA A 90 -1.31 -6.82 4.19
CA ALA A 90 -1.37 -7.78 3.08
C ALA A 90 0.01 -8.34 2.73
N LEU A 91 0.78 -8.75 3.75
CA LEU A 91 2.18 -9.16 3.57
C LEU A 91 2.33 -10.37 2.66
N HIS A 92 1.52 -11.40 2.89
CA HIS A 92 1.48 -12.65 2.11
C HIS A 92 0.04 -13.15 1.95
N GLY A 93 -0.89 -12.22 1.74
CA GLY A 93 -2.33 -12.43 1.84
C GLY A 93 -2.98 -11.37 2.71
N VAL A 94 -4.25 -11.06 2.44
CA VAL A 94 -5.02 -10.09 3.23
C VAL A 94 -5.18 -10.60 4.66
N SER A 95 -4.87 -9.76 5.64
CA SER A 95 -4.86 -10.11 7.06
C SER A 95 -5.90 -9.32 7.85
N ASP A 96 -6.44 -9.93 8.91
CA ASP A 96 -7.26 -9.26 9.95
C ASP A 96 -6.39 -8.61 11.04
N VAL A 97 -5.08 -8.49 10.82
CA VAL A 97 -4.19 -7.72 11.70
C VAL A 97 -4.41 -6.24 11.45
N GLY A 98 -4.66 -5.51 12.54
CA GLY A 98 -5.00 -4.11 12.52
C GLY A 98 -6.51 -3.87 12.39
N PRO A 99 -6.95 -2.60 12.41
CA PRO A 99 -8.38 -2.26 12.42
C PRO A 99 -9.08 -2.16 11.05
N GLY A 100 -8.34 -2.07 9.93
CA GLY A 100 -8.95 -1.69 8.63
C GLY A 100 -9.51 -2.83 7.80
N THR A 101 -9.20 -4.08 8.15
CA THR A 101 -9.72 -5.28 7.50
C THR A 101 -10.29 -6.20 8.57
N ARG A 102 -11.40 -6.88 8.26
CA ARG A 102 -12.07 -7.86 9.13
C ARG A 102 -12.50 -9.06 8.30
N LEU A 103 -12.14 -10.26 8.72
CA LEU A 103 -12.55 -11.52 8.09
C LEU A 103 -13.78 -12.07 8.84
N GLY A 104 -14.82 -12.42 8.11
CA GLY A 104 -16.09 -12.89 8.66
C GLY A 104 -17.28 -12.64 7.72
N GLY A 105 -18.43 -13.22 8.05
CA GLY A 105 -19.67 -13.06 7.28
C GLY A 105 -19.49 -13.41 5.79
N ALA A 106 -19.69 -12.43 4.91
CA ALA A 106 -19.57 -12.59 3.46
C ALA A 106 -18.13 -12.85 2.98
N PHE A 107 -17.12 -12.55 3.80
CA PHE A 107 -15.70 -12.78 3.49
C PHE A 107 -15.05 -13.55 4.65
N PRO A 108 -15.35 -14.85 4.81
CA PRO A 108 -14.94 -15.63 5.99
C PRO A 108 -13.42 -15.90 6.06
N GLY A 109 -12.69 -15.64 4.98
CA GLY A 109 -11.24 -15.83 4.94
C GLY A 109 -10.59 -15.17 3.72
N ALA A 110 -9.27 -15.27 3.67
CA ALA A 110 -8.45 -14.86 2.55
C ALA A 110 -7.37 -15.90 2.27
N THR A 111 -6.85 -15.94 1.04
CA THR A 111 -5.73 -16.79 0.67
C THR A 111 -4.49 -16.41 1.48
N SER A 112 -3.87 -17.40 2.13
CA SER A 112 -2.57 -17.26 2.79
C SER A 112 -1.50 -17.86 1.89
N PHE A 113 -0.70 -17.01 1.26
CA PHE A 113 0.44 -17.42 0.46
C PHE A 113 1.62 -17.80 1.38
N PRO A 114 2.67 -18.47 0.87
CA PRO A 114 3.89 -18.66 1.65
C PRO A 114 4.48 -17.33 2.12
N GLN A 115 5.20 -17.36 3.23
CA GLN A 115 5.87 -16.18 3.76
C GLN A 115 6.84 -15.57 2.73
N VAL A 116 7.08 -14.26 2.80
CA VAL A 116 7.83 -13.51 1.78
C VAL A 116 9.18 -14.16 1.48
N ILE A 117 9.97 -14.52 2.49
CA ILE A 117 11.28 -15.16 2.31
C ILE A 117 11.19 -16.46 1.48
N THR A 118 10.15 -17.25 1.66
CA THR A 118 9.90 -18.48 0.90
C THR A 118 9.54 -18.17 -0.55
N THR A 119 8.69 -17.17 -0.78
CA THR A 119 8.34 -16.76 -2.15
C THR A 119 9.51 -16.13 -2.87
N ALA A 120 10.37 -15.39 -2.18
CA ALA A 120 11.57 -14.77 -2.72
C ALA A 120 12.59 -15.80 -3.19
N ALA A 121 12.68 -16.96 -2.52
CA ALA A 121 13.53 -18.08 -2.93
C ALA A 121 13.17 -18.67 -4.30
N SER A 122 12.02 -18.32 -4.89
CA SER A 122 11.68 -18.70 -6.27
C SER A 122 12.41 -17.89 -7.34
N PHE A 123 12.96 -16.71 -6.97
CA PHE A 123 13.54 -15.73 -7.90
C PHE A 123 12.63 -15.39 -9.10
N ASN A 124 11.30 -15.50 -8.92
CA ASN A 124 10.32 -15.33 -9.99
C ASN A 124 9.49 -14.04 -9.80
N ALA A 125 9.91 -12.99 -10.50
CA ALA A 125 9.22 -11.70 -10.49
C ALA A 125 7.75 -11.78 -10.90
N THR A 126 7.43 -12.62 -11.89
CA THR A 126 6.05 -12.82 -12.35
C THR A 126 5.18 -13.45 -11.25
N LEU A 127 5.74 -14.39 -10.47
CA LEU A 127 5.06 -14.96 -9.31
C LEU A 127 4.81 -13.90 -8.24
N TRP A 128 5.81 -13.06 -7.92
CA TRP A 128 5.65 -11.98 -6.92
C TRP A 128 4.58 -10.96 -7.33
N GLU A 129 4.50 -10.62 -8.62
CA GLU A 129 3.43 -9.79 -9.17
C GLU A 129 2.06 -10.49 -9.08
N ALA A 130 1.99 -11.79 -9.41
CA ALA A 130 0.76 -12.56 -9.34
C ALA A 130 0.22 -12.67 -7.90
N ILE A 131 1.10 -12.87 -6.92
CA ILE A 131 0.74 -12.86 -5.49
C ILE A 131 0.16 -11.48 -5.11
N GLY A 132 0.84 -10.39 -5.49
CA GLY A 132 0.32 -9.03 -5.27
C GLY A 132 -1.06 -8.80 -5.91
N LYS A 133 -1.29 -9.37 -7.11
CA LYS A 133 -2.62 -9.33 -7.78
C LYS A 133 -3.66 -10.15 -7.06
N GLY A 134 -3.28 -11.28 -6.46
CA GLY A 134 -4.15 -12.17 -5.69
C GLY A 134 -4.73 -11.52 -4.43
N HIS A 135 -4.14 -10.43 -3.94
CA HIS A 135 -4.72 -9.63 -2.88
C HIS A 135 -6.02 -8.97 -3.35
N VAL A 136 -7.15 -9.43 -2.83
CA VAL A 136 -8.48 -8.92 -3.18
C VAL A 136 -8.85 -7.71 -2.33
N GLN A 137 -9.62 -6.79 -2.91
CA GLN A 137 -10.18 -5.67 -2.16
C GLN A 137 -11.33 -6.16 -1.27
N GLN A 138 -11.10 -6.25 0.04
CA GLN A 138 -12.15 -6.59 1.00
C GLN A 138 -12.78 -5.31 1.60
N GLY A 139 -14.11 -5.21 1.49
CA GLY A 139 -14.86 -4.07 2.03
C GLY A 139 -14.41 -2.70 1.48
N SER A 140 -14.20 -1.75 2.39
CA SER A 140 -13.75 -0.38 2.13
C SER A 140 -12.23 -0.22 2.14
N CYS A 141 -11.47 -1.25 2.56
CA CYS A 141 -10.02 -1.18 2.65
C CYS A 141 -9.41 -1.02 1.26
N ARG A 142 -8.62 0.04 1.10
CA ARG A 142 -7.89 0.35 -0.13
C ARG A 142 -6.41 0.62 0.11
N THR A 143 -5.88 0.41 1.31
CA THR A 143 -4.50 0.76 1.69
C THR A 143 -3.89 -0.37 2.50
N HIS A 144 -2.74 -0.87 2.08
CA HIS A 144 -2.04 -1.96 2.77
C HIS A 144 -0.64 -1.53 3.17
N TRP A 145 -0.25 -1.80 4.42
CA TRP A 145 1.10 -1.63 4.94
C TRP A 145 2.00 -2.78 4.46
N SER A 146 2.13 -2.90 3.15
CA SER A 146 2.87 -3.94 2.47
C SER A 146 3.40 -3.41 1.13
N PRO A 147 4.54 -3.94 0.62
CA PRO A 147 5.36 -5.03 1.19
C PRO A 147 6.38 -4.57 2.25
N ASN A 148 6.93 -5.53 3.02
CA ASN A 148 8.16 -5.32 3.78
C ASN A 148 9.37 -5.52 2.84
N VAL A 149 10.19 -4.48 2.71
CA VAL A 149 11.32 -4.38 1.75
C VAL A 149 12.64 -4.07 2.45
N ASN A 150 12.67 -4.22 3.77
CA ASN A 150 13.90 -4.17 4.53
C ASN A 150 14.85 -5.29 4.11
N ILE A 151 16.13 -5.10 4.37
CA ILE A 151 17.17 -6.08 4.06
C ILE A 151 17.35 -7.01 5.27
N PHE A 152 17.32 -8.32 5.05
CA PHE A 152 17.59 -9.36 6.07
C PHE A 152 19.08 -9.40 6.48
N ARG A 153 19.63 -8.30 6.96
CA ARG A 153 21.07 -8.17 7.22
C ARG A 153 21.52 -9.02 8.42
N GLY A 154 20.73 -9.01 9.48
CA GLY A 154 21.02 -9.76 10.70
C GLY A 154 20.20 -11.05 10.76
N PRO A 155 20.80 -12.25 10.76
CA PRO A 155 20.04 -13.50 10.77
C PRO A 155 19.25 -13.73 12.07
N ARG A 156 19.51 -12.92 13.10
CA ARG A 156 18.79 -12.92 14.38
C ARG A 156 17.51 -12.08 14.36
N TRP A 157 17.24 -11.36 13.28
CA TRP A 157 16.09 -10.48 13.21
C TRP A 157 14.78 -11.27 13.07
N GLY A 158 13.96 -11.24 14.12
CA GLY A 158 12.73 -12.06 14.21
C GLY A 158 11.70 -11.81 13.13
N ARG A 159 11.64 -10.59 12.57
CA ARG A 159 10.74 -10.22 11.47
C ARG A 159 11.35 -10.38 10.09
N GLY A 160 12.58 -10.84 10.01
CA GLY A 160 13.21 -10.85 8.71
C GLY A 160 12.70 -11.96 7.77
N GLN A 161 11.94 -12.94 8.28
CA GLN A 161 11.09 -13.81 7.46
C GLN A 161 10.09 -13.04 6.57
N GLU A 162 9.69 -11.83 6.99
CA GLU A 162 8.77 -10.96 6.24
C GLU A 162 9.45 -10.29 5.03
N THR A 163 10.76 -10.47 4.84
CA THR A 163 11.54 -9.78 3.81
C THR A 163 11.91 -10.71 2.66
N PRO A 164 12.25 -10.16 1.48
CA PRO A 164 12.75 -10.93 0.36
C PRO A 164 14.24 -11.35 0.48
N GLY A 165 14.81 -11.31 1.69
CA GLY A 165 16.18 -11.75 1.97
C GLY A 165 17.19 -10.62 2.14
N GLU A 166 18.48 -10.96 2.09
CA GLU A 166 19.59 -10.06 2.38
C GLU A 166 20.11 -9.28 1.15
N ASP A 167 19.69 -9.66 -0.06
CA ASP A 167 20.17 -9.05 -1.29
C ASP A 167 19.28 -7.85 -1.71
N PRO A 168 19.85 -6.63 -1.85
CA PRO A 168 19.09 -5.44 -2.26
C PRO A 168 18.49 -5.52 -3.67
N MET A 169 19.12 -6.24 -4.59
CA MET A 169 18.63 -6.34 -5.97
C MET A 169 17.38 -7.21 -6.03
N VAL A 170 17.39 -8.36 -5.34
CA VAL A 170 16.22 -9.23 -5.13
C VAL A 170 15.14 -8.45 -4.41
N ALA A 171 15.49 -7.75 -3.32
CA ALA A 171 14.53 -6.95 -2.56
C ALA A 171 13.86 -5.86 -3.40
N GLY A 172 14.61 -5.15 -4.22
CA GLY A 172 14.09 -4.16 -5.16
C GLY A 172 13.17 -4.75 -6.23
N THR A 173 13.53 -5.90 -6.82
CA THR A 173 12.67 -6.56 -7.83
C THR A 173 11.40 -7.13 -7.21
N TYR A 174 11.51 -7.75 -6.04
CA TYR A 174 10.36 -8.22 -5.28
C TYR A 174 9.40 -7.08 -4.99
N ALA A 175 9.94 -5.98 -4.45
CA ALA A 175 9.16 -4.79 -4.17
C ALA A 175 8.44 -4.29 -5.41
N ALA A 176 9.14 -4.16 -6.55
CA ALA A 176 8.54 -3.64 -7.79
C ALA A 176 7.43 -4.53 -8.31
N SER A 177 7.68 -5.83 -8.35
CA SER A 177 6.72 -6.80 -8.84
C SER A 177 5.49 -6.86 -7.94
N ASN A 178 5.68 -6.94 -6.62
CA ASN A 178 4.60 -7.03 -5.65
C ASN A 178 3.74 -5.76 -5.61
N VAL A 179 4.37 -4.57 -5.62
CA VAL A 179 3.68 -3.27 -5.67
C VAL A 179 2.88 -3.13 -6.96
N LYS A 180 3.44 -3.53 -8.10
CA LYS A 180 2.71 -3.53 -9.37
C LYS A 180 1.47 -4.43 -9.32
N GLY A 181 1.59 -5.60 -8.70
CA GLY A 181 0.46 -6.51 -8.50
C GLY A 181 -0.63 -5.94 -7.58
N LEU A 182 -0.21 -5.34 -6.46
CA LEU A 182 -1.09 -4.69 -5.49
C LEU A 182 -1.84 -3.51 -6.12
N GLN A 183 -1.11 -2.56 -6.70
CA GLN A 183 -1.70 -1.32 -7.21
C GLN A 183 -2.45 -1.51 -8.53
N GLY A 184 -2.16 -2.59 -9.26
CA GLY A 184 -2.70 -2.83 -10.60
C GLY A 184 -2.11 -1.88 -11.64
N ASN A 185 -2.65 -1.92 -12.85
CA ASN A 185 -2.13 -1.21 -14.02
C ASN A 185 -3.21 -0.41 -14.77
N ASN A 186 -4.27 0.02 -14.08
CA ASN A 186 -5.43 0.65 -14.71
C ASN A 186 -5.29 2.19 -14.81
N GLY A 187 -4.20 2.65 -15.43
CA GLY A 187 -3.91 4.08 -15.61
C GLY A 187 -3.91 4.86 -14.29
N ASP A 188 -4.72 5.91 -14.20
CA ASP A 188 -4.84 6.77 -13.01
C ASP A 188 -5.66 6.16 -11.87
N ARG A 189 -6.15 4.91 -12.01
CA ARG A 189 -6.95 4.21 -11.00
C ARG A 189 -6.11 3.13 -10.32
N ILE A 190 -5.74 3.39 -9.08
CA ILE A 190 -5.13 2.39 -8.22
C ILE A 190 -6.18 1.38 -7.73
N LYS A 191 -5.82 0.09 -7.77
CA LYS A 191 -6.62 -1.00 -7.18
C LYS A 191 -6.59 -0.90 -5.66
N VAL A 192 -5.39 -0.91 -5.09
CA VAL A 192 -5.10 -0.60 -3.67
C VAL A 192 -3.80 0.20 -3.60
N ALA A 193 -3.62 1.01 -2.56
CA ALA A 193 -2.36 1.70 -2.28
C ALA A 193 -1.42 0.77 -1.53
N ALA A 194 -0.21 0.58 -2.07
CA ALA A 194 0.87 -0.12 -1.39
C ALA A 194 1.68 0.85 -0.53
N CYS A 195 2.16 0.38 0.63
CA CYS A 195 3.02 1.13 1.54
C CYS A 195 4.22 0.27 1.89
N CYS A 196 5.32 0.50 1.18
CA CYS A 196 6.60 -0.14 1.48
C CYS A 196 7.05 0.20 2.89
N LYS A 197 7.52 -0.81 3.61
CA LYS A 197 7.98 -0.67 4.99
C LYS A 197 9.28 -1.42 5.26
N HIS A 198 10.04 -1.05 6.26
CA HIS A 198 9.92 0.11 7.15
C HIS A 198 11.06 1.05 6.81
N PHE A 199 10.73 2.26 6.36
CA PHE A 199 11.72 3.20 5.88
C PHE A 199 12.33 3.97 7.07
N THR A 200 13.62 3.83 7.40
CA THR A 200 14.69 3.02 6.77
C THR A 200 15.62 2.44 7.85
N ALA A 201 16.56 1.56 7.46
CA ALA A 201 17.52 0.91 8.37
C ALA A 201 16.89 0.15 9.54
N TYR A 202 15.68 -0.36 9.36
CA TYR A 202 15.01 -1.22 10.33
C TYR A 202 15.27 -2.68 10.00
N ASP A 203 16.13 -3.33 10.80
CA ASP A 203 16.50 -4.74 10.66
C ASP A 203 16.78 -5.43 12.02
N LEU A 204 16.19 -4.90 13.10
CA LEU A 204 16.38 -5.38 14.46
C LEU A 204 15.12 -5.10 15.29
N ASP A 205 14.66 -6.10 16.06
CA ASP A 205 13.51 -5.95 16.96
C ASP A 205 13.91 -5.76 18.42
N ASN A 206 14.72 -6.67 18.94
CA ASN A 206 15.29 -6.60 20.28
C ASN A 206 16.54 -7.47 20.33
N TRP A 207 17.70 -6.86 20.57
CA TRP A 207 18.96 -7.59 20.70
C TRP A 207 19.89 -6.86 21.64
N ASN A 208 20.56 -7.63 22.52
CA ASN A 208 21.52 -7.13 23.49
C ASN A 208 20.98 -5.98 24.38
N GLY A 209 19.72 -6.09 24.82
CA GLY A 209 19.06 -5.10 25.67
C GLY A 209 18.62 -3.82 24.95
N VAL A 210 18.75 -3.76 23.62
CA VAL A 210 18.27 -2.63 22.81
C VAL A 210 17.10 -3.10 21.95
N ASP A 211 15.93 -2.53 22.19
CA ASP A 211 14.76 -2.75 21.35
C ASP A 211 14.72 -1.76 20.16
N ARG A 212 13.87 -2.07 19.19
CA ARG A 212 13.66 -1.27 17.98
C ARG A 212 13.17 0.15 18.22
N PHE A 213 12.56 0.40 19.37
CA PHE A 213 11.99 1.70 19.73
C PHE A 213 13.07 2.66 20.24
N HIS A 214 14.16 2.11 20.77
CA HIS A 214 15.29 2.85 21.31
C HIS A 214 16.58 2.67 20.48
N PHE A 215 16.55 1.86 19.43
CA PHE A 215 17.70 1.61 18.56
C PHE A 215 18.10 2.86 17.76
N ASN A 216 19.39 3.21 17.82
CA ASN A 216 19.97 4.29 17.03
C ASN A 216 20.92 3.71 15.96
N ALA A 217 20.39 3.53 14.75
CA ALA A 217 21.15 3.01 13.63
C ALA A 217 22.27 3.99 13.20
N LYS A 218 23.54 3.56 13.32
CA LYS A 218 24.69 4.31 12.80
C LYS A 218 25.08 3.77 11.42
N SER A 219 24.94 4.58 10.38
CA SER A 219 25.38 4.26 9.01
C SER A 219 26.54 5.16 8.61
N THR A 220 27.63 4.58 8.11
CA THR A 220 28.78 5.30 7.56
C THR A 220 28.57 5.77 6.12
N VAL A 221 27.48 5.34 5.47
CA VAL A 221 27.07 5.75 4.13
C VAL A 221 25.76 6.53 4.21
N SER A 222 25.70 7.68 3.54
CA SER A 222 24.53 8.54 3.48
C SER A 222 23.53 8.03 2.43
N PRO A 223 22.21 8.03 2.71
CA PRO A 223 21.43 7.13 3.58
C PRO A 223 21.79 5.63 3.40
N PRO A 224 21.21 4.64 4.13
CA PRO A 224 21.55 3.23 3.94
C PRO A 224 21.31 2.78 2.49
N VAL A 225 22.40 2.75 1.72
CA VAL A 225 22.42 2.57 0.25
C VAL A 225 21.68 1.31 -0.14
N LEU A 226 21.80 0.24 0.64
CA LEU A 226 21.14 -1.04 0.40
C LEU A 226 19.61 -0.93 0.41
N THR A 227 19.04 -0.16 1.34
CA THR A 227 17.60 0.08 1.37
C THR A 227 17.20 1.02 0.22
N LEU A 228 17.98 2.07 -0.05
CA LEU A 228 17.73 2.96 -1.18
C LEU A 228 17.81 2.27 -2.54
N ILE A 229 18.65 1.25 -2.73
CA ILE A 229 18.69 0.45 -3.97
C ILE A 229 17.34 -0.25 -4.17
N SER A 230 16.79 -0.87 -3.11
CA SER A 230 15.46 -1.48 -3.16
C SER A 230 14.39 -0.45 -3.51
N TYR A 231 14.45 0.74 -2.90
CA TYR A 231 13.54 1.84 -3.22
C TYR A 231 13.80 2.47 -4.60
N GLY A 232 15.03 2.50 -5.11
CA GLY A 232 15.39 3.04 -6.42
C GLY A 232 14.92 2.14 -7.55
N ARG A 233 15.11 0.83 -7.41
CA ARG A 233 14.63 -0.18 -8.37
C ARG A 233 13.11 -0.23 -8.47
N LEU A 234 12.40 0.08 -7.37
CA LEU A 234 10.95 0.33 -7.40
C LEU A 234 10.58 1.43 -8.40
N TYR A 235 11.30 2.56 -8.39
CA TYR A 235 11.02 3.67 -9.30
C TYR A 235 11.37 3.33 -10.74
N GLU A 236 12.53 2.70 -10.98
CA GLU A 236 12.98 2.34 -12.34
C GLU A 236 12.03 1.37 -13.04
N VAL A 237 11.50 0.38 -12.31
CA VAL A 237 10.66 -0.67 -12.90
C VAL A 237 9.20 -0.24 -13.07
N ASN A 238 8.69 0.65 -12.22
CA ASN A 238 7.25 0.95 -12.15
C ASN A 238 6.84 2.39 -12.50
N GLY A 239 7.79 3.32 -12.74
CA GLY A 239 7.49 4.70 -13.10
C GLY A 239 6.54 5.40 -12.10
N ASN A 240 5.25 5.42 -12.40
CA ASN A 240 4.18 6.03 -11.59
C ASN A 240 3.66 5.15 -10.44
N SER A 241 3.92 3.83 -10.45
CA SER A 241 3.50 2.93 -9.37
C SER A 241 4.50 2.97 -8.22
N THR A 242 4.43 4.06 -7.45
CA THR A 242 5.31 4.30 -6.31
C THR A 242 4.70 3.78 -5.02
N CYS A 243 5.52 3.20 -4.14
CA CYS A 243 5.10 2.98 -2.77
C CYS A 243 4.73 4.30 -2.11
N THR A 244 3.53 4.36 -1.50
CA THR A 244 3.19 5.48 -0.65
C THR A 244 4.04 5.35 0.63
N LEU A 245 4.98 6.27 0.87
CA LEU A 245 5.69 6.32 2.15
C LEU A 245 4.73 6.79 3.24
N PHE A 246 4.02 5.87 3.88
CA PHE A 246 3.08 6.19 4.95
C PHE A 246 3.60 5.80 6.35
N GLN A 247 4.52 4.84 6.45
CA GLN A 247 5.11 4.49 7.74
C GLN A 247 6.35 5.33 8.05
N ILE A 248 6.12 6.60 8.36
CA ILE A 248 7.03 7.41 9.19
C ILE A 248 6.41 7.64 10.59
N VAL A 249 5.13 7.30 10.81
CA VAL A 249 4.40 7.79 12.01
C VAL A 249 3.96 6.71 13.01
N SER A 250 3.90 5.41 12.67
CA SER A 250 3.19 4.43 13.53
C SER A 250 4.02 3.34 14.24
N GLN A 251 5.35 3.36 14.21
CA GLN A 251 6.16 2.44 15.06
C GLN A 251 7.19 3.15 15.95
N LEU A 252 6.82 4.35 16.42
CA LEU A 252 7.60 5.31 17.19
C LEU A 252 8.53 6.15 16.34
N GLY A 253 8.68 7.42 16.75
CA GLY A 253 9.52 8.39 16.09
C GLY A 253 10.95 7.89 15.93
N CYS A 254 11.27 7.37 14.76
CA CYS A 254 12.57 7.61 14.16
C CYS A 254 12.57 9.06 13.68
N ILE A 255 12.90 9.94 14.62
CA ILE A 255 13.83 11.06 14.51
C ILE A 255 13.90 11.67 13.10
N ILE A 256 13.58 12.96 13.02
CA ILE A 256 14.16 13.86 12.02
C ILE A 256 15.65 13.57 11.98
N ILE A 257 16.12 12.75 11.02
CA ILE A 257 17.53 12.70 10.70
C ILE A 257 17.80 14.10 10.17
N PRO A 258 18.54 14.98 10.88
CA PRO A 258 18.68 16.39 10.50
C PRO A 258 19.24 16.57 9.08
N ASN A 259 19.88 15.50 8.56
CA ASN A 259 20.52 15.44 7.26
C ASN A 259 19.72 14.71 6.16
N ILE A 260 18.64 13.97 6.47
CA ILE A 260 17.74 13.42 5.44
C ILE A 260 16.54 14.35 5.34
N LYS A 261 16.76 15.52 4.72
CA LYS A 261 15.64 16.36 4.29
C LYS A 261 14.79 15.52 3.32
N LEU A 262 13.47 15.52 3.48
CA LEU A 262 12.52 14.93 2.52
C LEU A 262 12.81 15.40 1.07
N GLN A 263 13.38 16.59 0.92
CA GLN A 263 13.89 17.15 -0.34
C GLN A 263 15.12 16.41 -0.91
N HIS A 264 16.05 15.99 -0.05
CA HIS A 264 17.20 15.16 -0.44
C HIS A 264 16.75 13.77 -0.88
N LEU A 265 15.74 13.19 -0.20
CA LEU A 265 15.12 11.92 -0.59
C LEU A 265 14.43 12.02 -1.96
N LYS A 266 13.63 13.07 -2.18
CA LYS A 266 12.99 13.34 -3.48
C LYS A 266 14.02 13.51 -4.61
N LYS A 267 15.15 14.17 -4.31
CA LYS A 267 16.23 14.41 -5.27
C LYS A 267 17.05 13.16 -5.58
N GLN A 268 17.32 12.29 -4.60
CA GLN A 268 18.09 11.07 -4.80
C GLN A 268 17.26 9.90 -5.37
N LEU A 269 15.99 9.77 -4.96
CA LEU A 269 15.09 8.72 -5.45
C LEU A 269 14.27 9.14 -6.69
N GLN A 270 14.54 10.32 -7.26
CA GLN A 270 13.82 10.88 -8.41
C GLN A 270 12.29 10.89 -8.22
N MET A 271 11.79 10.99 -6.98
CA MET A 271 10.36 11.06 -6.70
C MET A 271 9.79 12.32 -7.39
N PRO A 272 8.70 12.23 -8.16
CA PRO A 272 8.31 13.31 -9.07
C PRO A 272 8.19 14.66 -8.35
N SER A 273 9.02 15.61 -8.78
CA SER A 273 8.80 17.05 -8.56
C SER A 273 8.82 17.76 -9.91
N LYS A 274 8.04 17.25 -10.88
CA LYS A 274 7.99 17.70 -12.29
C LYS A 274 9.30 17.44 -13.08
N GLN A 275 9.15 16.65 -14.16
CA GLN A 275 9.96 16.53 -15.38
C GLN A 275 11.49 16.23 -15.36
N ALA A 276 11.81 15.20 -16.16
CA ALA A 276 13.04 14.83 -16.89
C ALA A 276 14.34 14.52 -16.11
N TRP A 277 15.01 13.43 -16.52
CA TRP A 277 16.44 13.30 -16.91
C TRP A 277 17.02 11.91 -16.55
N THR A 278 17.69 11.32 -17.55
CA THR A 278 18.37 10.00 -17.62
C THR A 278 19.66 9.91 -16.81
N TRP A 279 19.95 8.79 -16.11
CA TRP A 279 21.33 8.36 -15.77
C TRP A 279 21.49 6.85 -15.53
N THR A 280 22.72 6.38 -15.77
CA THR A 280 23.33 5.04 -15.68
C THR A 280 23.83 4.73 -14.26
N VAL A 281 23.65 3.50 -13.75
CA VAL A 281 24.17 3.04 -12.44
C VAL A 281 25.45 2.23 -12.62
N ASP A 282 26.54 2.65 -11.99
CA ASP A 282 27.80 1.89 -11.85
C ASP A 282 27.74 1.03 -10.57
N LEU A 283 27.97 -0.29 -10.71
CA LEU A 283 27.79 -1.32 -9.68
C LEU A 283 29.08 -1.65 -8.89
N SER A 284 30.15 -0.86 -9.00
CA SER A 284 31.45 -1.22 -8.43
C SER A 284 31.72 -0.68 -7.01
N TRP A 285 30.90 -0.96 -5.99
CA TRP A 285 31.29 -0.63 -4.60
C TRP A 285 30.96 -1.73 -3.59
N ARG A 286 32.02 -2.45 -3.16
CA ARG A 286 32.01 -3.34 -1.99
C ARG A 286 32.13 -2.47 -0.73
N SER A 287 31.22 -2.59 0.24
CA SER A 287 31.43 -2.00 1.56
C SER A 287 30.99 -2.93 2.69
N THR A 288 31.96 -3.27 3.53
CA THR A 288 31.84 -4.01 4.79
C THR A 288 31.40 -3.06 5.90
N VAL A 289 30.33 -3.39 6.64
CA VAL A 289 29.92 -2.68 7.88
C VAL A 289 30.14 -3.63 9.05
N ARG A 290 31.02 -3.28 9.99
CA ARG A 290 31.18 -4.01 11.26
C ARG A 290 30.18 -3.47 12.28
N MET A 291 29.43 -4.38 12.90
CA MET A 291 28.70 -4.06 14.13
C MET A 291 29.73 -4.00 15.27
N GLN A 292 29.83 -2.86 15.95
CA GLN A 292 30.39 -2.78 17.30
C GLN A 292 29.23 -2.87 18.29
#